data_AF-A0A8B8YPM1-F1
#
_entry.id   AF-A0A8B8YPM1-F1
#
_cell.length_a   1.000
_cell.length_b   1.000
_cell.length_c   1.000
_cell.angle_alpha   90.00
_cell.angle_beta   90.00
_cell.angle_gamma   90.00
#
_symmetry.space_group_name_H-M   'P 1'
#
loop_
_entity.id
_entity.type
_entity.pdbx_description
1 polymer ?
#
loop_
_entity_poly.entity_id
_entity_poly.type
_entity_poly.pdbx_seq_one_letter_code
_entity_poly.pdbx_strand_id
1 'polypeptide(L)'
;MACEAECRPLGVFECQLCALTAPYSYVGQQPPGTQSVVLLEESYVMRDPFTPNKDRFLILGSRCGLCGRLVCVGPECSLFYSKRFCLPCVRENIDAFPQEIQQDLEKRKVPSKRPASQPGSRT
;
A
#
# COMPACT_ATOMS: atom_id res chain seq x y z
N MET A 1 18.22 26.11 13.71
CA MET A 1 18.27 24.86 14.50
C MET A 1 16.85 24.37 14.67
N ALA A 2 16.37 23.53 13.77
CA ALA A 2 15.06 22.90 13.93
C ALA A 2 15.33 21.50 14.46
N CYS A 3 14.86 21.26 15.69
CA CYS A 3 15.02 20.02 16.41
C CYS A 3 14.62 18.86 15.51
N GLU A 4 15.55 17.91 15.38
CA GLU A 4 15.26 16.55 14.96
C GLU A 4 14.18 16.02 15.92
N ALA A 5 12.92 16.20 15.54
CA ALA A 5 11.85 15.42 16.11
C ALA A 5 12.13 13.99 15.66
N GLU A 6 12.87 13.27 16.50
CA GLU A 6 13.03 11.84 16.51
C GLU A 6 11.62 11.25 16.28
N CYS A 7 11.38 10.84 15.04
CA CYS A 7 10.03 10.67 14.50
C CYS A 7 9.54 9.30 14.96
N ARG A 8 9.16 9.21 16.23
CA ARG A 8 8.68 7.97 16.83
C ARG A 8 7.46 7.46 16.06
N PRO A 9 7.34 6.14 15.86
CA PRO A 9 6.13 5.56 15.29
C PRO A 9 4.91 6.03 16.10
N LEU A 10 3.88 6.52 15.42
CA LEU A 10 2.58 6.81 16.03
C LEU A 10 1.85 5.50 16.40
N GLY A 11 2.17 4.42 15.69
CA GLY A 11 1.67 3.09 15.98
C GLY A 11 2.14 2.08 14.93
N VAL A 12 1.51 0.92 14.93
CA VAL A 12 1.75 -0.16 13.96
C VAL A 12 0.52 -0.27 13.05
N PHE A 13 0.77 -0.24 11.76
CA PHE A 13 -0.19 -0.57 10.72
C PHE A 13 -0.22 -2.09 10.60
N GLU A 14 -1.40 -2.69 10.50
CA GLU A 14 -1.57 -4.12 10.26
C GLU A 14 -2.63 -4.35 9.17
N CYS A 15 -2.22 -5.00 8.07
CA CYS A 15 -3.13 -5.38 7.01
C CYS A 15 -4.03 -6.53 7.44
N GLN A 16 -5.34 -6.33 7.41
CA GLN A 16 -6.33 -7.34 7.81
C GLN A 16 -6.52 -8.49 6.80
N LEU A 17 -5.75 -8.51 5.70
CA LEU A 17 -5.79 -9.60 4.70
C LEU A 17 -4.52 -10.45 4.67
N CYS A 18 -3.34 -9.84 4.78
CA CYS A 18 -2.06 -10.55 4.72
C CYS A 18 -1.23 -10.46 6.00
N ALA A 19 -1.75 -9.82 7.05
CA ALA A 19 -1.06 -9.58 8.31
C ALA A 19 0.27 -8.81 8.16
N LEU A 20 0.49 -8.10 7.05
CA LEU A 20 1.64 -7.21 6.91
C LEU A 20 1.59 -6.16 8.01
N THR A 21 2.63 -6.11 8.83
CA THR A 21 2.82 -5.10 9.86
C THR A 21 3.95 -4.15 9.51
N ALA A 22 3.76 -2.85 9.76
CA ALA A 22 4.83 -1.85 9.67
C ALA A 22 4.56 -0.66 10.60
N PRO A 23 5.59 -0.03 11.19
CA PRO A 23 5.40 1.21 11.93
C PRO A 23 4.96 2.33 11.00
N TYR A 24 4.03 3.18 11.43
CA TYR A 24 3.65 4.39 10.69
C TYR A 24 3.95 5.65 11.50
N SER A 25 4.25 6.74 10.81
CA SER A 25 4.59 8.04 11.41
C SER A 25 3.56 9.12 11.11
N TYR A 26 2.60 8.88 10.21
CA TYR A 26 1.52 9.80 9.89
C TYR A 26 0.29 9.07 9.31
N VAL A 27 -0.89 9.66 9.52
CA VAL A 27 -2.15 9.26 8.88
C VAL A 27 -2.82 10.50 8.32
N GLY A 28 -3.18 10.48 7.04
CA GLY A 28 -3.83 11.62 6.40
C GLY A 28 -3.56 11.71 4.91
N GLN A 29 -4.04 12.79 4.29
CA GLN A 29 -3.84 13.09 2.88
C GLN A 29 -2.64 13.99 2.59
N GLN A 30 -2.09 14.67 3.60
CA GLN A 30 -1.00 15.63 3.41
C GLN A 30 0.20 15.26 4.30
N PRO A 31 1.01 14.29 3.87
CA PRO A 31 2.22 13.90 4.61
C PRO A 31 3.10 15.12 4.91
N PRO A 32 3.61 15.25 6.16
CA PRO A 32 4.50 16.34 6.52
C PRO A 32 5.81 16.25 5.74
N GLY A 33 6.42 17.40 5.43
CA GLY A 33 7.70 17.48 4.71
C GLY A 33 7.59 17.50 3.18
N THR A 34 6.42 17.19 2.61
CA THR A 34 6.22 17.32 1.15
C THR A 34 5.47 18.58 0.79
N GLN A 35 6.20 19.61 0.37
CA GLN A 35 5.65 20.95 0.07
C GLN A 35 4.69 20.98 -1.15
N SER A 36 4.54 19.87 -1.90
CA SER A 36 3.75 19.87 -3.14
C SER A 36 2.99 18.58 -3.43
N VAL A 37 2.87 17.65 -2.46
CA VAL A 37 2.20 16.36 -2.69
C VAL A 37 1.01 16.22 -1.76
N VAL A 38 -0.16 15.91 -2.34
CA VAL A 38 -1.39 15.55 -1.63
C VAL A 38 -1.83 14.18 -2.12
N LEU A 39 -2.12 13.28 -1.20
CA LEU A 39 -2.65 11.95 -1.47
C LEU A 39 -4.14 12.03 -1.74
N LEU A 40 -4.60 11.23 -2.71
CA LEU A 40 -6.00 11.16 -3.09
C LEU A 40 -6.87 10.40 -2.06
N GLU A 41 -6.24 9.74 -1.08
CA GLU A 41 -6.91 9.01 0.00
C GLU A 41 -6.20 9.21 1.34
N GLU A 42 -6.95 9.13 2.44
CA GLU A 42 -6.36 9.07 3.78
C GLU A 42 -5.52 7.80 3.92
N SER A 43 -4.21 7.99 4.08
CA SER A 43 -3.25 6.89 4.03
C SER A 43 -2.43 6.81 5.31
N TYR A 44 -2.06 5.58 5.68
CA TYR A 44 -1.04 5.31 6.68
C TYR A 44 0.32 5.37 6.00
N VAL A 45 1.20 6.25 6.47
CA VAL A 45 2.51 6.47 5.87
C VAL A 45 3.62 6.35 6.89
N MET A 46 4.78 5.92 6.42
CA MET A 46 6.03 5.94 7.19
C MET A 46 7.08 6.75 6.43
N ARG A 47 8.07 7.29 7.14
CA ARG A 47 9.28 7.81 6.47
C ARG A 47 9.98 6.69 5.73
N ASP A 48 10.60 7.02 4.60
CA ASP A 48 11.40 6.06 3.86
C ASP A 48 12.65 5.66 4.69
N PRO A 49 12.76 4.39 5.15
CA PRO A 49 13.89 3.96 5.96
C PRO A 49 15.19 3.87 5.15
N PHE A 50 15.12 3.89 3.82
CA PHE A 50 16.26 3.84 2.93
C PHE A 50 16.77 5.22 2.52
N THR A 51 15.98 6.28 2.75
CA THR A 51 16.39 7.66 2.46
C THR A 51 16.04 8.64 3.59
N PRO A 52 16.58 8.44 4.81
CA PRO A 52 16.14 9.19 6.01
C PRO A 52 16.37 10.71 5.94
N ASN A 53 17.31 11.17 5.13
CA ASN A 53 17.66 12.59 4.97
C ASN A 53 16.88 13.31 3.87
N LYS A 54 15.98 12.60 3.18
CA LYS A 54 15.11 13.15 2.16
C LYS A 54 13.71 13.08 2.74
N ASP A 55 12.92 14.15 2.63
CA ASP A 55 11.51 14.19 3.06
C ASP A 55 10.64 13.28 2.17
N ARG A 56 10.96 11.98 2.16
CA ARG A 56 10.31 10.92 1.40
C ARG A 56 9.55 10.02 2.36
N PHE A 57 8.43 9.54 1.86
CA PHE A 57 7.55 8.68 2.61
C PHE A 57 7.14 7.48 1.77
N LEU A 58 6.77 6.41 2.45
CA LEU A 58 6.18 5.21 1.89
C LEU A 58 4.72 5.13 2.34
N ILE A 59 3.83 4.81 1.39
CA ILE A 59 2.43 4.54 1.67
C ILE A 59 2.30 3.07 2.03
N LEU A 60 1.84 2.77 3.25
CA LEU A 60 1.65 1.40 3.73
C LEU A 60 0.32 0.82 3.26
N GLY A 61 -0.72 1.65 3.32
CA GLY A 61 -2.08 1.26 3.00
C GLY A 61 -3.11 2.28 3.47
N SER A 62 -4.37 1.93 3.35
CA SER A 62 -5.51 2.75 3.78
C SER A 62 -6.71 1.86 4.13
N ARG A 63 -7.80 2.49 4.57
CA ARG A 63 -9.06 1.80 4.83
C ARG A 63 -9.79 1.52 3.53
N CYS A 64 -10.33 0.30 3.40
CA CYS A 64 -11.21 -0.05 2.30
C CYS A 64 -12.42 0.88 2.29
N GLY A 65 -12.68 1.52 1.15
CA GLY A 65 -13.77 2.47 0.98
C GLY A 65 -15.17 1.90 1.05
N LEU A 66 -15.33 0.57 1.13
CA LEU A 66 -16.61 -0.12 1.26
C LEU A 66 -16.81 -0.70 2.67
N CYS A 67 -15.87 -1.52 3.14
CA CYS A 67 -16.01 -2.23 4.42
C CYS A 67 -15.15 -1.66 5.57
N GLY A 68 -14.33 -0.63 5.33
CA GLY A 68 -13.51 0.01 6.37
C GLY A 68 -12.29 -0.80 6.86
N ARG A 69 -12.10 -2.04 6.39
CA ARG A 69 -10.94 -2.89 6.72
C ARG A 69 -9.64 -2.19 6.34
N LEU A 70 -8.64 -2.27 7.22
CA LEU A 70 -7.31 -1.75 6.95
C LEU A 70 -6.56 -2.70 6.01
N VAL A 71 -6.14 -2.20 4.83
CA VAL A 71 -5.48 -3.02 3.81
C VAL A 71 -4.24 -2.36 3.24
N CYS A 72 -3.19 -3.14 3.03
CA CYS A 72 -1.93 -2.64 2.50
C CYS A 72 -2.01 -2.31 1.01
N VAL A 73 -1.00 -1.61 0.50
CA VAL A 73 -0.86 -1.29 -0.93
C VAL A 73 -0.57 -2.51 -1.82
N GLY A 74 -0.40 -3.69 -1.23
CA GLY A 74 -0.09 -4.92 -1.94
C GLY A 74 -1.19 -5.30 -2.94
N PRO A 75 -0.81 -5.75 -4.16
CA PRO A 75 -1.76 -6.06 -5.23
C PRO A 75 -2.71 -7.23 -4.90
N GLU A 76 -2.31 -8.10 -3.96
CA GLU A 76 -3.11 -9.22 -3.46
C GLU A 76 -4.09 -8.81 -2.35
N CYS A 77 -3.99 -7.59 -1.84
CA CYS A 77 -4.83 -7.10 -0.73
C CYS A 77 -5.79 -6.00 -1.18
N SER A 78 -5.36 -5.13 -2.09
CA SER A 78 -6.17 -3.98 -2.47
C SER A 78 -5.92 -3.47 -3.89
N LEU A 79 -6.85 -2.64 -4.34
CA LEU A 79 -6.78 -1.87 -5.58
C LEU A 79 -7.14 -0.41 -5.28
N PHE A 80 -6.41 0.52 -5.87
CA PHE A 80 -6.73 1.95 -5.83
C PHE A 80 -7.39 2.37 -7.15
N TYR A 81 -8.51 3.09 -7.07
CA TYR A 81 -9.16 3.73 -8.22
C TYR A 81 -9.53 5.18 -7.89
N SER A 82 -10.64 5.41 -7.19
CA SER A 82 -11.01 6.69 -6.57
C SER A 82 -10.63 6.76 -5.08
N LYS A 83 -10.63 5.59 -4.44
CA LYS A 83 -10.14 5.28 -3.10
C LYS A 83 -9.63 3.82 -3.12
N ARG A 84 -9.01 3.35 -2.04
CA ARG A 84 -8.62 1.94 -1.93
C ARG A 84 -9.79 1.05 -1.58
N PHE A 85 -9.84 -0.10 -2.24
CA PHE A 85 -10.80 -1.16 -1.96
C PHE A 85 -10.05 -2.45 -1.71
N CYS A 86 -10.46 -3.21 -0.70
CA CYS A 86 -9.90 -4.54 -0.48
C CYS A 86 -10.35 -5.48 -1.60
N LEU A 87 -9.50 -6.43 -2.00
CA LEU A 87 -9.85 -7.35 -3.10
C LEU A 87 -11.16 -8.13 -2.89
N PRO A 88 -11.56 -8.55 -1.66
CA PRO A 88 -12.88 -9.12 -1.44
C PRO A 88 -14.01 -8.20 -1.91
N CYS A 89 -14.01 -6.93 -1.48
CA CYS A 89 -15.03 -5.98 -1.89
C CYS A 89 -14.97 -5.66 -3.39
N VAL A 90 -13.79 -5.65 -4.00
CA VAL A 90 -13.69 -5.45 -5.46
C VAL A 90 -14.33 -6.62 -6.21
N ARG A 91 -14.09 -7.87 -5.79
CA ARG A 91 -14.69 -9.06 -6.42
C ARG A 91 -16.20 -9.10 -6.26
N GLU A 92 -16.71 -8.75 -5.09
CA GLU A 92 -18.15 -8.68 -4.80
C GLU A 92 -18.88 -7.58 -5.58
N ASN A 93 -18.15 -6.55 -6.02
CA ASN A 93 -18.73 -5.37 -6.68
C ASN A 93 -18.10 -5.14 -8.07
N ILE A 94 -17.60 -6.18 -8.73
CA ILE A 94 -16.76 -6.06 -9.93
C ILE A 94 -17.46 -5.33 -11.07
N ASP A 95 -18.78 -5.53 -11.21
CA ASP A 95 -19.62 -4.93 -12.24
C ASP A 95 -19.77 -3.41 -12.09
N ALA A 96 -19.49 -2.86 -10.90
CA ALA A 96 -19.50 -1.43 -10.64
C ALA A 96 -18.18 -0.74 -11.00
N PHE A 97 -17.12 -1.50 -11.30
CA PHE A 97 -15.83 -0.94 -11.72
C PHE A 97 -15.76 -0.81 -13.25
N PRO A 98 -15.02 0.18 -13.79
CA PRO A 98 -14.74 0.31 -15.22
C PRO A 98 -14.16 -0.98 -15.84
N GLN A 99 -14.45 -1.22 -17.13
CA GLN A 99 -14.02 -2.43 -17.83
C GLN A 99 -12.50 -2.65 -17.79
N GLU A 100 -11.71 -1.58 -17.77
CA GLU A 100 -10.26 -1.63 -17.69
C GLU A 100 -9.80 -2.31 -16.39
N ILE A 101 -10.44 -1.99 -15.26
CA ILE A 101 -10.15 -2.60 -13.95
C ILE A 101 -10.58 -4.06 -13.96
N GLN A 102 -11.75 -4.37 -14.54
CA GLN A 102 -12.21 -5.75 -14.64
C GLN A 102 -11.19 -6.61 -15.41
N GLN A 103 -10.74 -6.14 -16.58
CA GLN A 103 -9.74 -6.83 -17.40
C GLN A 103 -8.40 -7.03 -16.68
N ASP A 104 -7.93 -6.01 -15.96
CA ASP A 104 -6.66 -6.10 -15.22
C ASP A 104 -6.72 -7.10 -14.06
N LEU A 105 -7.87 -7.21 -13.39
CA LEU A 105 -8.06 -8.24 -12.37
C LEU A 105 -8.10 -9.65 -12.96
N GLU A 106 -8.70 -9.85 -14.14
CA GLU A 106 -8.67 -11.15 -14.81
C GLU A 106 -7.24 -11.55 -15.22
N LYS A 107 -6.42 -10.61 -15.72
CA LYS A 107 -5.01 -10.88 -16.04
C LYS A 107 -4.21 -11.29 -14.81
N ARG A 108 -4.50 -10.71 -13.63
CA ARG A 108 -3.82 -11.08 -12.36
C ARG A 108 -4.14 -12.50 -11.89
N LYS A 109 -5.29 -13.09 -12.28
CA LYS A 109 -5.63 -14.47 -11.91
C LYS A 109 -4.71 -15.51 -12.57
N VAL A 110 -4.01 -15.14 -13.64
CA VAL A 110 -3.01 -16.01 -14.27
C VAL A 110 -1.76 -16.01 -13.39
N PRO A 111 -1.33 -17.16 -12.84
CA PRO A 111 -0.10 -17.22 -12.07
C PRO A 111 1.05 -16.79 -12.98
N SER A 112 1.69 -15.67 -12.66
CA SER A 112 2.98 -15.33 -13.25
C SER A 112 3.95 -16.45 -12.84
N LYS A 113 4.25 -17.36 -13.76
CA LYS A 113 5.26 -18.40 -13.57
C LYS A 113 6.58 -17.70 -13.27
N ARG A 114 6.98 -17.64 -11.99
CA ARG A 114 8.36 -17.30 -11.64
C ARG A 114 9.24 -18.41 -12.22
N PRO A 115 10.24 -18.11 -13.07
CA PRO A 115 11.22 -19.12 -13.43
C PRO A 115 11.92 -19.57 -12.15
N ALA A 116 11.85 -20.87 -11.85
CA ALA A 116 12.62 -21.46 -10.77
C ALA A 116 14.11 -21.25 -11.07
N SER A 117 14.79 -20.51 -10.20
CA SER A 117 16.26 -20.42 -10.21
C SER A 117 16.82 -21.83 -9.99
N GLN A 118 17.46 -22.40 -11.02
CA GLN A 118 18.18 -23.66 -10.89
C GLN A 118 19.32 -23.51 -9.87
N PRO A 119 19.56 -24.51 -9.00
CA PRO A 119 20.77 -24.55 -8.19
C PRO A 119 21.95 -24.82 -9.12
N GLY A 120 22.90 -23.88 -9.17
CA GLY A 120 24.14 -24.05 -9.92
C GLY A 120 24.98 -25.18 -9.32
N SER A 121 25.15 -26.25 -10.08
CA SER A 121 26.20 -27.24 -9.86
C SER A 121 27.55 -26.57 -10.10
N ARG A 122 28.43 -26.54 -9.11
CA ARG A 122 29.85 -26.24 -9.32
C ARG A 122 30.69 -27.38 -8.75
N THR A 123 31.39 -28.00 -9.69
CA THR A 123 32.59 -28.85 -9.55
C THR A 123 33.62 -28.27 -8.61
#